data_AF-A0A8H4NG22-F1
#
_entry.id   AF-A0A8H4NG22-F1
#
_cell.length_a   1.000
_cell.length_b   1.000
_cell.length_c   1.000
_cell.angle_alpha   90.00
_cell.angle_beta   90.00
_cell.angle_gamma   90.00
#
_symmetry.space_group_name_H-M   'P 1'
#
loop_
_entity.id
_entity.type
_entity.pdbx_description
1 polymer ?
#
loop_
_entity_poly.entity_id
_entity_poly.type
_entity_poly.pdbx_seq_one_letter_code
_entity_poly.pdbx_strand_id
1 'polypeptide(L)'
;MAGSDYASESRGAVAIAVMATLSSISLIVVSLRVYARAIMLRNFGVDDACAILACLLTIADATIIASNVRNGLGSHISTLSGKQISNFLRMFYFSTVVYNVALAVIKTTFLLQYYRAIPVRQYKKTYIASVVLVTCWSLSQIFLNTFMCWPIASFWDVTIKGTCILNKSSFYVGAAGNILTDILIMVLPIPVLRSLKLGRRQKWILMSVFCLGIFTCLISLVRIKFLNIGTDITWHNVESASWSVSELCCGIICACVPTLRPLLSGHDRGSSHNQSSYARHENSRNNATARQTGTSRSHEMHDLPRTLHSSESYKVKRSHHSFHPQDPTFNIEIMSPYHPLTSDEKHSEIRVCILLPKSHGTMVSCKLETLNLLEDKIDYEAMSYAWGSSEDKVTLTVNKTTLQVTQNLKDALAYLRHDSKPRRLWIDAICINQPNVDEQNSQVRLMGCIYSSALCVISWLGPKDDPIDYVEQMKKARSLIELVRSCSTDELFALLLNSPSKEDLEEIFEDGLYSLQLVIGERKYRPPYWRRTWSIQEVNLARVWKLQSGALCVSEGNIAAVMEIL
;
A
#
# COMPACT_ATOMS: atom_id res chain seq x y z
N MET A 1 24.76 12.26 55.98
CA MET A 1 24.92 12.87 54.64
C MET A 1 24.15 12.10 53.56
N ALA A 2 24.07 10.76 53.61
CA ALA A 2 23.26 10.00 52.63
C ALA A 2 21.72 10.25 52.67
N GLY A 3 21.17 10.75 53.79
CA GLY A 3 19.73 11.01 53.93
C GLY A 3 19.23 12.36 53.38
N SER A 4 20.12 13.34 53.19
CA SER A 4 19.74 14.65 52.62
C SER A 4 19.70 14.63 51.09
N ASP A 5 20.58 13.82 50.47
CA ASP A 5 20.58 13.63 49.02
C ASP A 5 19.37 12.80 48.57
N TYR A 6 18.97 11.79 49.35
CA TYR A 6 17.78 10.96 49.10
C TYR A 6 16.45 11.73 49.10
N ALA A 7 16.39 12.87 49.80
CA ALA A 7 15.19 13.71 49.86
C ALA A 7 15.15 14.81 48.80
N SER A 8 16.28 15.11 48.14
CA SER A 8 16.39 16.19 47.15
C SER A 8 16.20 15.72 45.70
N GLU A 9 16.27 14.41 45.44
CA GLU A 9 16.01 13.85 44.12
C GLU A 9 14.51 13.97 43.76
N SER A 10 14.22 14.58 42.61
CA SER A 10 12.86 14.72 42.07
C SER A 10 12.81 14.45 40.58
N ARG A 11 11.94 13.53 40.17
CA ARG A 11 11.70 13.20 38.75
C ARG A 11 10.52 13.96 38.14
N GLY A 12 9.85 14.80 38.93
CA GLY A 12 8.62 15.49 38.52
C GLY A 12 8.79 16.47 37.36
N ALA A 13 9.92 17.18 37.30
CA ALA A 13 10.20 18.17 36.25
C ALA A 13 10.32 17.52 34.86
N VAL A 14 10.97 16.36 34.78
CA VAL A 14 11.12 15.59 33.53
C VAL A 14 9.75 15.15 33.01
N ALA A 15 8.89 14.64 33.91
CA ALA A 15 7.54 14.22 33.55
C ALA A 15 6.71 15.39 32.98
N ILE A 16 6.75 16.55 33.65
CA ILE A 16 6.03 17.75 33.19
C ILE A 16 6.52 18.19 31.81
N ALA A 17 7.84 18.21 31.58
CA ALA A 17 8.40 18.61 30.29
C ALA A 17 7.94 17.68 29.15
N VAL A 18 7.99 16.36 29.36
CA VAL A 18 7.53 15.37 28.36
C VAL A 18 6.03 15.51 28.10
N MET A 19 5.21 15.59 29.15
CA MET A 19 3.76 15.71 28.99
C MET A 19 3.36 17.02 28.29
N ALA A 20 3.99 18.14 28.65
CA ALA A 20 3.69 19.44 28.06
C ALA A 20 4.06 19.49 26.57
N THR A 21 5.23 18.95 26.20
CA THR A 21 5.69 18.92 24.81
C THR A 21 4.78 18.05 23.93
N LEU A 22 4.50 16.82 24.33
CA LEU A 22 3.67 15.90 23.54
C LEU A 22 2.20 16.36 23.45
N SER A 23 1.65 16.93 24.53
CA SER A 23 0.28 17.47 24.53
C SER A 23 0.18 18.70 23.61
N SER A 24 1.21 19.55 23.59
CA SER A 24 1.25 20.72 22.70
C SER A 24 1.31 20.31 21.23
N ILE A 25 2.13 19.30 20.89
CA ILE A 25 2.19 18.75 19.53
C ILE A 25 0.82 18.17 19.14
N SER A 26 0.20 17.41 20.02
CA SER A 26 -1.13 16.82 19.78
C SER A 26 -2.20 17.88 19.52
N LEU A 27 -2.20 18.96 20.30
CA LEU A 27 -3.10 20.10 20.12
C LEU A 27 -2.92 20.76 18.74
N ILE A 28 -1.68 20.98 18.31
CA ILE A 28 -1.37 21.55 16.99
C ILE A 28 -1.91 20.63 15.89
N VAL A 29 -1.62 19.32 15.97
CA VAL A 29 -2.03 18.34 14.97
C VAL A 29 -3.56 18.22 14.86
N VAL A 30 -4.28 18.21 15.98
CA VAL A 30 -5.75 18.20 16.00
C VAL A 30 -6.31 19.50 15.43
N SER A 31 -5.71 20.64 15.76
CA SER A 31 -6.12 21.94 15.20
C SER A 31 -5.96 21.98 13.67
N LEU A 32 -4.86 21.42 13.15
CA LEU A 32 -4.64 21.27 11.71
C LEU A 32 -5.67 20.34 11.05
N ARG A 33 -6.07 19.25 11.72
CA ARG A 33 -7.16 18.37 11.26
C ARG A 33 -8.46 19.15 11.14
N VAL A 34 -8.84 19.88 12.18
CA VAL A 34 -10.07 20.68 12.20
C VAL A 34 -10.04 21.73 11.09
N TYR A 35 -8.91 22.43 10.90
CA TYR A 35 -8.75 23.39 9.82
C TYR A 35 -8.90 22.73 8.43
N ALA A 36 -8.20 21.61 8.18
CA ALA A 36 -8.28 20.89 6.91
C ALA A 36 -9.71 20.38 6.61
N ARG A 37 -10.42 19.87 7.63
CA ARG A 37 -11.73 19.23 7.45
C ARG A 37 -12.89 20.21 7.47
N ALA A 38 -12.91 21.16 8.40
CA ALA A 38 -13.98 22.13 8.54
C ALA A 38 -13.87 23.27 7.53
N ILE A 39 -12.66 23.82 7.31
CA ILE A 39 -12.47 25.02 6.50
C ILE A 39 -12.10 24.65 5.06
N MET A 40 -11.06 23.85 4.83
CA MET A 40 -10.60 23.57 3.46
C MET A 40 -11.53 22.62 2.71
N LEU A 41 -11.92 21.51 3.34
CA LEU A 41 -12.74 20.47 2.71
C LEU A 41 -14.25 20.63 2.97
N ARG A 42 -14.65 21.50 3.91
CA ARG A 42 -16.06 21.71 4.34
C ARG A 42 -16.82 20.41 4.61
N ASN A 43 -16.13 19.43 5.21
CA ASN A 43 -16.62 18.08 5.42
C ASN A 43 -16.32 17.62 6.85
N PHE A 44 -16.78 18.39 7.84
CA PHE A 44 -16.69 18.05 9.25
C PHE A 44 -17.59 16.85 9.57
N GLY A 45 -17.10 15.86 10.30
CA GLY A 45 -17.90 14.71 10.72
C GLY A 45 -17.76 14.35 12.19
N VAL A 46 -18.44 13.28 12.61
CA VAL A 46 -18.44 12.82 13.99
C VAL A 46 -17.04 12.39 14.44
N ASP A 47 -16.25 11.83 13.53
CA ASP A 47 -14.84 11.49 13.78
C ASP A 47 -14.00 12.72 14.16
N ASP A 48 -14.27 13.88 13.57
CA ASP A 48 -13.58 15.13 13.89
C ASP A 48 -13.98 15.67 15.27
N ALA A 49 -15.26 15.55 15.64
CA ALA A 49 -15.73 15.90 16.99
C ALA A 49 -15.13 14.99 18.08
N CYS A 50 -15.06 13.68 17.81
CA CYS A 50 -14.40 12.73 18.72
C CYS A 50 -12.91 13.02 18.86
N ALA A 51 -12.22 13.44 17.79
CA ALA A 51 -10.82 13.85 17.87
C ALA A 51 -10.62 15.08 18.78
N ILE A 52 -11.51 16.08 18.71
CA ILE A 52 -11.47 17.24 19.62
C ILE A 52 -11.68 16.80 21.07
N LEU A 53 -12.70 15.97 21.32
CA LEU A 53 -12.98 15.46 22.66
C LEU A 53 -11.80 14.65 23.22
N ALA A 54 -11.20 13.78 22.40
CA ALA A 54 -10.00 13.03 22.78
C ALA A 54 -8.85 13.97 23.15
N CYS A 55 -8.63 15.04 22.39
CA CYS A 55 -7.57 16.02 22.68
C CYS A 55 -7.81 16.72 24.02
N LEU A 56 -9.05 17.14 24.29
CA LEU A 56 -9.41 17.77 25.56
C LEU A 56 -9.19 16.84 26.75
N LEU A 57 -9.56 15.56 26.61
CA LEU A 57 -9.36 14.55 27.63
C LEU A 57 -7.87 14.22 27.84
N THR A 58 -7.06 14.16 26.79
CA THR A 58 -5.60 13.97 26.89
C THR A 58 -4.94 15.14 27.63
N ILE A 59 -5.34 16.38 27.34
CA ILE A 59 -4.85 17.56 28.06
C ILE A 59 -5.32 17.53 29.52
N ALA A 60 -6.57 17.13 29.77
CA ALA A 60 -7.08 16.97 31.13
C ALA A 60 -6.25 15.94 31.92
N ASP A 61 -5.95 14.77 31.35
CA ASP A 61 -5.13 13.76 32.01
C ASP A 61 -3.70 14.27 32.29
N ALA A 62 -3.05 14.90 31.30
CA ALA A 62 -1.74 15.51 31.47
C ALA A 62 -1.71 16.56 32.59
N THR A 63 -2.76 17.40 32.71
CA THR A 63 -2.85 18.41 33.77
C THR A 63 -3.11 17.81 35.15
N ILE A 64 -3.88 16.73 35.25
CA ILE A 64 -4.08 15.98 36.51
C ILE A 64 -2.73 15.40 36.97
N ILE A 65 -1.99 14.75 36.08
CA ILE A 65 -0.68 14.16 36.40
C ILE A 65 0.33 15.26 36.76
N ALA A 66 0.39 16.37 36.02
CA ALA A 66 1.25 17.50 36.34
C ALA A 66 0.92 18.11 37.71
N SER A 67 -0.37 18.19 38.07
CA SER A 67 -0.81 18.61 39.40
C SER A 67 -0.41 17.61 40.48
N ASN A 68 -0.33 16.32 40.14
CA ASN A 68 0.07 15.25 41.06
C ASN A 68 1.55 15.34 41.49
N VAL A 69 2.41 15.99 40.69
CA VAL A 69 3.81 16.29 41.09
C VAL A 69 3.86 17.12 42.37
N ARG A 70 2.93 18.05 42.58
CA ARG A 70 2.84 18.84 43.82
C ARG A 70 2.44 18.01 45.04
N ASN A 71 1.80 16.85 44.81
CA ASN A 71 1.35 15.94 45.85
C ASN A 71 2.31 14.76 46.09
N GLY A 72 3.49 14.75 45.45
CA GLY A 72 4.55 13.77 45.71
C GLY A 72 4.87 12.81 44.56
N LEU A 73 4.28 12.99 43.36
CA LEU A 73 4.69 12.21 42.19
C LEU A 73 6.15 12.53 41.83
N GLY A 74 7.01 11.52 41.85
CA GLY A 74 8.45 11.65 41.59
C GLY A 74 9.30 12.00 42.81
N SER A 75 8.70 11.92 44.01
CA SER A 75 9.40 11.92 45.30
C SER A 75 9.21 10.56 45.98
N HIS A 76 10.16 10.16 46.82
CA HIS A 76 10.07 8.92 47.59
C HIS A 76 8.89 8.93 48.56
N ILE A 77 8.12 7.84 48.64
CA ILE A 77 6.91 7.79 49.48
C ILE A 77 7.22 8.07 50.97
N SER A 78 8.42 7.72 51.43
CA SER A 78 8.87 7.92 52.81
C SER A 78 9.04 9.40 53.21
N THR A 79 9.16 10.32 52.24
CA THR A 79 9.33 11.76 52.52
C THR A 79 8.00 12.52 52.54
N LEU A 80 6.88 11.83 52.26
CA LEU A 80 5.55 12.44 52.12
C LEU A 80 4.72 12.31 53.41
N SER A 81 3.93 13.35 53.70
CA SER A 81 2.92 13.29 54.76
C SER A 81 1.72 12.43 54.37
N GLY A 82 1.01 11.85 55.35
CA GLY A 82 -0.19 11.04 55.08
C GLY A 82 -1.27 11.78 54.27
N LYS A 83 -1.40 13.11 54.44
CA LYS A 83 -2.32 13.94 53.65
C LYS A 83 -1.86 14.09 52.19
N GLN A 84 -0.56 14.22 51.95
CA GLN A 84 -0.01 14.24 50.59
C GLN A 84 -0.23 12.89 49.90
N ILE A 85 -0.01 11.78 50.61
CA ILE A 85 -0.26 10.43 50.08
C ILE A 85 -1.74 10.25 49.69
N SER A 86 -2.67 10.67 50.55
CA SER A 86 -4.12 10.61 50.23
C SER A 86 -4.46 11.45 48.99
N ASN A 87 -3.95 12.69 48.90
CA ASN A 87 -4.16 13.53 47.71
C ASN A 87 -3.52 12.94 46.45
N PHE A 88 -2.34 12.32 46.58
CA PHE A 88 -1.67 11.63 45.48
C PHE A 88 -2.52 10.48 44.94
N LEU A 89 -3.02 9.61 45.82
CA LEU A 89 -3.89 8.49 45.43
C LEU A 89 -5.18 9.00 44.80
N ARG A 90 -5.78 10.07 45.34
CA ARG A 90 -6.97 10.69 44.75
C ARG A 90 -6.71 11.19 43.32
N MET A 91 -5.63 11.92 43.08
CA MET A 91 -5.27 12.41 41.74
C MET A 91 -4.93 11.27 40.79
N PHE A 92 -4.23 10.24 41.28
CA PHE A 92 -3.91 9.03 40.52
C PHE A 92 -5.16 8.28 40.06
N TYR A 93 -6.18 8.17 40.93
CA TYR A 93 -7.48 7.60 40.57
C TYR A 93 -8.14 8.37 39.42
N PHE A 94 -8.25 9.71 39.55
CA PHE A 94 -8.87 10.53 38.50
C PHE A 94 -8.12 10.45 37.17
N SER A 95 -6.78 10.48 37.20
CA SER A 95 -5.97 10.28 36.00
C SER A 95 -6.24 8.91 35.36
N THR A 96 -6.31 7.84 36.15
CA THR A 96 -6.61 6.50 35.62
C THR A 96 -7.98 6.44 34.92
N VAL A 97 -9.01 7.07 35.48
CA VAL A 97 -10.34 7.12 34.87
C VAL A 97 -10.32 7.96 33.59
N VAL A 98 -9.77 9.17 33.64
CA VAL A 98 -9.70 10.09 32.47
C VAL A 98 -8.89 9.45 31.34
N TYR A 99 -7.78 8.79 31.64
CA TYR A 99 -6.97 8.03 30.69
C TYR A 99 -7.80 6.97 29.95
N ASN A 100 -8.57 6.15 30.67
CA ASN A 100 -9.37 5.09 30.04
C ASN A 100 -10.48 5.67 29.13
N VAL A 101 -11.10 6.77 29.55
CA VAL A 101 -12.09 7.48 28.72
C VAL A 101 -11.42 8.08 27.49
N ALA A 102 -10.27 8.76 27.64
CA ALA A 102 -9.52 9.33 26.54
C ALA A 102 -9.13 8.26 25.50
N LEU A 103 -8.58 7.13 25.97
CA LEU A 103 -8.20 6.02 25.11
C LEU A 103 -9.41 5.43 24.35
N ALA A 104 -10.55 5.29 25.02
CA ALA A 104 -11.80 4.84 24.39
C ALA A 104 -12.26 5.80 23.26
N VAL A 105 -12.20 7.11 23.49
CA VAL A 105 -12.57 8.12 22.48
C VAL A 105 -11.58 8.11 21.31
N ILE A 106 -10.27 7.94 21.56
CA ILE A 106 -9.25 7.82 20.50
C ILE A 106 -9.54 6.60 19.62
N LYS A 107 -9.80 5.43 20.21
CA LYS A 107 -10.13 4.20 19.47
C LYS A 107 -11.40 4.36 18.64
N THR A 108 -12.41 4.99 19.23
CA THR A 108 -13.67 5.30 18.53
C THR A 108 -13.44 6.25 17.35
N THR A 109 -12.55 7.24 17.52
CA THR A 109 -12.16 8.17 16.45
C THR A 109 -11.56 7.44 15.24
N PHE A 110 -10.65 6.48 15.47
CA PHE A 110 -10.07 5.66 14.40
C PHE A 110 -11.14 4.87 13.64
N LEU A 111 -12.00 4.17 14.37
CA LEU A 111 -13.01 3.30 13.77
C LEU A 111 -14.05 4.09 12.96
N LEU A 112 -14.48 5.26 13.46
CA LEU A 112 -15.37 6.17 12.72
C LEU A 112 -14.70 6.72 11.46
N GLN A 113 -13.42 7.08 11.55
CA GLN A 113 -12.66 7.56 10.40
C GLN A 113 -12.49 6.48 9.33
N TYR A 114 -12.22 5.22 9.72
CA TYR A 114 -12.17 4.09 8.78
C TYR A 114 -13.54 3.80 8.16
N TYR A 115 -14.59 3.79 8.98
CA TYR A 115 -15.95 3.60 8.49
C TYR A 115 -16.33 4.65 7.44
N ARG A 116 -15.91 5.91 7.64
CA ARG A 116 -16.14 7.02 6.70
C ARG A 116 -15.27 6.94 5.44
N ALA A 117 -14.05 6.43 5.55
CA ALA A 117 -13.10 6.34 4.44
C ALA A 117 -13.46 5.25 3.41
N ILE A 118 -14.24 4.24 3.80
CA ILE A 118 -14.46 3.05 2.97
C ILE A 118 -15.71 3.18 2.09
N PRO A 119 -15.57 3.03 0.76
CA PRO A 119 -16.70 3.10 -0.16
C PRO A 119 -17.48 1.78 -0.28
N VAL A 120 -16.86 0.63 0.02
CA VAL A 120 -17.41 -0.70 -0.24
C VAL A 120 -18.35 -1.16 0.89
N ARG A 121 -19.62 -1.47 0.55
CA ARG A 121 -20.66 -1.82 1.53
C ARG A 121 -20.43 -3.13 2.29
N GLN A 122 -19.78 -4.12 1.67
CA GLN A 122 -19.53 -5.42 2.31
C GLN A 122 -18.64 -5.28 3.56
N TYR A 123 -17.57 -4.49 3.47
CA TYR A 123 -16.66 -4.26 4.60
C TYR A 123 -17.28 -3.41 5.71
N LYS A 124 -18.27 -2.55 5.42
CA LYS A 124 -18.92 -1.70 6.44
C LYS A 124 -19.53 -2.49 7.60
N LYS A 125 -20.05 -3.70 7.35
CA LYS A 125 -20.59 -4.56 8.42
C LYS A 125 -19.49 -4.99 9.39
N THR A 126 -18.33 -5.39 8.89
CA THR A 126 -17.15 -5.74 9.70
C THR A 126 -16.70 -4.56 10.56
N TYR A 127 -16.66 -3.35 10.01
CA TYR A 127 -16.31 -2.16 10.78
C TYR A 127 -17.30 -1.84 11.89
N ILE A 128 -18.61 -1.96 11.64
CA ILE A 128 -19.62 -1.76 12.67
C ILE A 128 -19.47 -2.80 13.79
N ALA A 129 -19.24 -4.07 13.43
CA ALA A 129 -18.98 -5.11 14.42
C ALA A 129 -17.74 -4.79 15.29
N SER A 130 -16.67 -4.30 14.68
CA SER A 130 -15.47 -3.87 15.39
C SER A 130 -15.68 -2.63 16.26
N VAL A 131 -16.48 -1.65 15.83
CA VAL A 131 -16.90 -0.51 16.68
C VAL A 131 -17.59 -1.02 17.94
N VAL A 132 -18.59 -1.89 17.79
CA VAL A 132 -19.33 -2.44 18.93
C VAL A 132 -18.39 -3.20 19.87
N LEU A 133 -17.54 -4.10 19.33
CA LEU A 133 -16.60 -4.88 20.13
C LEU A 133 -15.64 -4.01 20.93
N VAL A 134 -14.99 -3.05 20.27
CA VAL A 134 -14.00 -2.17 20.92
C VAL A 134 -14.68 -1.26 21.94
N THR A 135 -15.84 -0.68 21.62
CA THR A 135 -16.58 0.16 22.56
C THR A 135 -17.06 -0.63 23.78
N CYS A 136 -17.57 -1.86 23.60
CA CYS A 136 -17.95 -2.72 24.71
C CYS A 136 -16.74 -3.05 25.62
N TRP A 137 -15.60 -3.39 25.03
CA TRP A 137 -14.36 -3.61 25.78
C TRP A 137 -13.95 -2.36 26.55
N SER A 138 -13.86 -1.20 25.89
CA SER A 138 -13.48 0.06 26.54
C SER A 138 -14.44 0.46 27.66
N LEU A 139 -15.76 0.30 27.47
CA LEU A 139 -16.75 0.54 28.51
C LEU A 139 -16.50 -0.37 29.71
N SER A 140 -16.25 -1.67 29.50
CA SER A 140 -15.96 -2.60 30.60
C SER A 140 -14.77 -2.15 31.44
N GLN A 141 -13.70 -1.65 30.80
CA GLN A 141 -12.51 -1.14 31.49
C GLN A 141 -12.80 0.14 32.26
N ILE A 142 -13.60 1.06 31.71
CA ILE A 142 -14.03 2.27 32.41
C ILE A 142 -14.84 1.91 33.66
N PHE A 143 -15.79 0.98 33.55
CA PHE A 143 -16.57 0.50 34.69
C PHE A 143 -15.67 -0.14 35.77
N LEU A 144 -14.76 -1.04 35.39
CA LEU A 144 -13.85 -1.69 36.34
C LEU A 144 -12.93 -0.69 37.06
N ASN A 145 -12.38 0.30 36.35
CA ASN A 145 -11.49 1.30 36.96
C ASN A 145 -12.25 2.34 37.80
N THR A 146 -13.48 2.68 37.43
CA THR A 146 -14.33 3.61 38.19
C THR A 146 -14.81 2.97 39.50
N PHE A 147 -15.20 1.70 39.44
CA PHE A 147 -15.73 0.96 40.60
C PHE A 147 -14.70 0.00 41.21
N MET A 148 -13.40 0.36 41.14
CA MET A 148 -12.32 -0.47 41.66
C MET A 148 -12.42 -0.71 43.19
N CYS A 149 -13.01 0.23 43.92
CA CYS A 149 -13.27 0.13 45.36
C CYS A 149 -14.73 0.44 45.68
N TRP A 150 -15.28 -0.28 46.66
CA TRP A 150 -16.59 0.00 47.23
C TRP A 150 -16.47 0.26 48.74
N PRO A 151 -16.75 1.49 49.22
CA PRO A 151 -17.01 2.73 48.48
C PRO A 151 -15.74 3.30 47.80
N ILE A 152 -15.91 4.10 46.74
CA ILE A 152 -14.79 4.66 45.94
C ILE A 152 -13.77 5.42 46.82
N ALA A 153 -14.25 6.12 47.85
CA ALA A 153 -13.39 6.90 48.76
C ALA A 153 -12.37 6.05 49.53
N SER A 154 -12.63 4.75 49.70
CA SER A 154 -11.70 3.82 50.36
C SER A 154 -10.38 3.66 49.60
N PHE A 155 -10.31 4.07 48.32
CA PHE A 155 -9.07 4.03 47.55
C PHE A 155 -7.99 5.00 48.06
N TRP A 156 -8.38 6.20 48.51
CA TRP A 156 -7.44 7.23 48.97
C TRP A 156 -7.55 7.52 50.47
N ASP A 157 -8.56 6.99 51.14
CA ASP A 157 -8.77 7.13 52.58
C ASP A 157 -8.87 5.77 53.25
N VAL A 158 -7.78 5.35 53.89
CA VAL A 158 -7.66 4.05 54.58
C VAL A 158 -8.49 3.99 55.87
N THR A 159 -9.01 5.12 56.36
CA THR A 159 -9.87 5.15 57.55
C THR A 159 -11.29 4.63 57.24
N ILE A 160 -11.68 4.67 55.96
CA ILE A 160 -12.97 4.19 55.48
C ILE A 160 -12.85 2.70 55.17
N LYS A 161 -13.58 1.86 55.92
CA LYS A 161 -13.67 0.42 55.66
C LYS A 161 -14.34 0.19 54.30
N GLY A 162 -13.62 -0.42 53.38
CA GLY A 162 -14.11 -0.76 52.05
C GLY A 162 -13.37 -1.97 51.48
N THR A 163 -13.92 -2.51 50.39
CA THR A 163 -13.33 -3.63 49.66
C THR A 163 -12.85 -3.14 48.29
N CYS A 164 -11.59 -3.40 47.94
CA CYS A 164 -10.96 -2.98 46.69
C CYS A 164 -10.45 -4.17 45.87
N ILE A 165 -10.59 -4.10 44.56
CA ILE A 165 -10.11 -5.12 43.62
C ILE A 165 -8.72 -4.71 43.12
N LEU A 166 -7.70 -4.86 43.99
CA LEU A 166 -6.31 -4.46 43.70
C LEU A 166 -5.44 -5.65 43.27
N ASN A 167 -5.94 -6.49 42.36
CA ASN A 167 -5.25 -7.71 41.94
C ASN A 167 -4.41 -7.48 40.68
N LYS A 168 -3.16 -7.95 40.69
CA LYS A 168 -2.27 -7.90 39.50
C LYS A 168 -2.92 -8.52 38.26
N SER A 169 -3.68 -9.61 38.44
CA SER A 169 -4.39 -10.31 37.36
C SER A 169 -5.36 -9.39 36.61
N SER A 170 -6.09 -8.53 37.32
CA SER A 170 -7.03 -7.58 36.70
C SER A 170 -6.31 -6.57 35.81
N PHE A 171 -5.13 -6.09 36.24
CA PHE A 171 -4.31 -5.18 35.43
C PHE A 171 -3.72 -5.87 34.19
N TYR A 172 -3.28 -7.12 34.28
CA TYR A 172 -2.78 -7.87 33.12
C TYR A 172 -3.88 -8.12 32.09
N VAL A 173 -5.10 -8.48 32.52
CA VAL A 173 -6.25 -8.67 31.62
C VAL A 173 -6.62 -7.36 30.93
N GLY A 174 -6.64 -6.24 31.67
CA GLY A 174 -6.88 -4.91 31.12
C GLY A 174 -5.82 -4.51 30.08
N ALA A 175 -4.55 -4.70 30.40
CA ALA A 175 -3.44 -4.40 29.48
C ALA A 175 -3.48 -5.27 28.21
N ALA A 176 -3.70 -6.59 28.36
CA ALA A 176 -3.77 -7.52 27.25
C ALA A 176 -4.90 -7.20 26.29
N GLY A 177 -6.11 -6.91 26.79
CA GLY A 177 -7.23 -6.56 25.92
C GLY A 177 -7.09 -5.18 25.28
N ASN A 178 -6.45 -4.22 25.95
CA ASN A 178 -6.10 -2.95 25.30
C ASN A 178 -5.17 -3.16 24.10
N ILE A 179 -4.10 -3.95 24.25
CA ILE A 179 -3.20 -4.32 23.16
C ILE A 179 -3.96 -5.06 22.05
N LEU A 180 -4.82 -6.03 22.41
CA LEU A 180 -5.59 -6.79 21.42
C LEU A 180 -6.51 -5.89 20.59
N THR A 181 -7.19 -4.94 21.23
CA THR A 181 -8.03 -3.98 20.51
C THR A 181 -7.23 -3.03 19.62
N ASP A 182 -5.99 -2.69 19.98
CA ASP A 182 -5.11 -1.86 19.14
C ASP A 182 -4.66 -2.62 17.89
N ILE A 183 -4.26 -3.89 18.04
CA ILE A 183 -3.93 -4.77 16.92
C ILE A 183 -5.13 -4.93 15.99
N LEU A 184 -6.33 -5.14 16.55
CA LEU A 184 -7.56 -5.27 15.77
C LEU A 184 -7.86 -4.01 14.94
N ILE A 185 -7.71 -2.82 15.53
CA ILE A 185 -7.89 -1.54 14.81
C ILE A 185 -6.83 -1.40 13.71
N MET A 186 -5.59 -1.81 13.97
CA MET A 186 -4.51 -1.73 12.99
C MET A 186 -4.74 -2.65 11.79
N VAL A 187 -5.16 -3.91 12.02
CA VAL A 187 -5.32 -4.90 10.95
C VAL A 187 -6.54 -4.61 10.06
N LEU A 188 -7.61 -4.04 10.64
CA LEU A 188 -8.88 -3.74 9.96
C LEU A 188 -8.75 -3.11 8.55
N PRO A 189 -7.99 -2.01 8.37
CA PRO A 189 -7.87 -1.38 7.06
C PRO A 189 -7.00 -2.13 6.05
N ILE A 190 -6.15 -3.10 6.43
CA ILE A 190 -5.21 -3.77 5.51
C ILE A 190 -5.94 -4.43 4.32
N PRO A 191 -6.96 -5.28 4.50
CA PRO A 191 -7.60 -5.96 3.37
C PRO A 191 -8.31 -4.99 2.42
N VAL A 192 -8.90 -3.93 2.96
CA VAL A 192 -9.62 -2.93 2.17
C VAL A 192 -8.63 -2.07 1.38
N LEU A 193 -7.50 -1.71 1.97
CA LEU A 193 -6.46 -0.94 1.29
C LEU A 193 -5.77 -1.72 0.18
N ARG A 194 -5.64 -3.06 0.31
CA ARG A 194 -5.18 -3.93 -0.78
C ARG A 194 -6.14 -3.90 -1.97
N SER A 195 -7.46 -3.84 -1.71
CA SER A 195 -8.47 -3.74 -2.77
C SER A 195 -8.52 -2.39 -3.51
N LEU A 196 -7.83 -1.35 -3.01
CA LEU A 196 -7.84 0.02 -3.56
C LEU A 196 -6.51 0.33 -4.27
N LYS A 197 -6.56 0.55 -5.59
CA LYS A 197 -5.40 0.97 -6.41
C LYS A 197 -4.97 2.41 -6.06
N LEU A 198 -4.13 2.58 -5.03
CA LEU A 198 -3.64 3.87 -4.55
C LEU A 198 -2.28 4.26 -5.17
N GLY A 199 -2.09 5.55 -5.48
CA GLY A 199 -0.82 6.06 -6.00
C GLY A 199 0.31 6.04 -4.95
N ARG A 200 1.58 5.93 -5.37
CA ARG A 200 2.75 5.73 -4.48
C ARG A 200 2.84 6.71 -3.30
N ARG A 201 2.51 7.99 -3.49
CA ARG A 201 2.46 9.01 -2.41
C ARG A 201 1.38 8.72 -1.35
N GLN A 202 0.22 8.18 -1.75
CA GLN A 202 -0.85 7.81 -0.84
C GLN A 202 -0.49 6.55 -0.04
N LYS A 203 0.25 5.62 -0.66
CA LYS A 203 0.78 4.42 0.00
C LYS A 203 1.77 4.77 1.12
N TRP A 204 2.65 5.77 0.93
CA TRP A 204 3.58 6.22 1.97
C TRP A 204 2.90 6.87 3.19
N ILE A 205 1.91 7.75 2.96
CA ILE A 205 1.14 8.36 4.06
C ILE A 205 0.41 7.29 4.87
N LEU A 206 -0.14 6.31 4.17
CA LEU A 206 -0.85 5.19 4.77
C LEU A 206 0.09 4.27 5.57
N MET A 207 1.25 3.92 5.02
CA MET A 207 2.30 3.18 5.72
C MET A 207 2.78 3.92 6.97
N SER A 208 2.91 5.25 6.91
CA SER A 208 3.31 6.06 8.07
C SER A 208 2.29 5.98 9.22
N VAL A 209 1.00 5.94 8.91
CA VAL A 209 -0.09 5.79 9.90
C VAL A 209 -0.07 4.39 10.51
N PHE A 210 0.19 3.37 9.70
CA PHE A 210 0.36 1.99 10.17
C PHE A 210 1.59 1.81 11.08
N CYS A 211 2.75 2.33 10.69
CA CYS A 211 3.96 2.28 11.51
C CYS A 211 3.77 3.01 12.85
N LEU A 212 3.03 4.12 12.86
CA LEU A 212 2.71 4.87 14.08
C LEU A 212 1.72 4.11 14.97
N GLY A 213 0.84 3.27 14.40
CA GLY A 213 -0.03 2.33 15.13
C GLY A 213 0.71 1.12 15.73
N ILE A 214 1.74 0.61 15.04
CA ILE A 214 2.67 -0.39 15.62
C ILE A 214 3.42 0.22 16.80
N PHE A 215 3.87 1.46 16.65
CA PHE A 215 4.57 2.18 17.72
C PHE A 215 3.69 2.36 18.97
N THR A 216 2.40 2.65 18.84
CA THR A 216 1.49 2.71 20.01
C THR A 216 1.33 1.35 20.69
N CYS A 217 1.24 0.25 19.94
CA CYS A 217 1.19 -1.09 20.53
C CYS A 217 2.47 -1.44 21.29
N LEU A 218 3.64 -1.04 20.78
CA LEU A 218 4.93 -1.22 21.45
C LEU A 218 5.01 -0.42 22.76
N ILE A 219 4.46 0.80 22.79
CA ILE A 219 4.34 1.59 24.03
C ILE A 219 3.49 0.87 25.06
N SER A 220 2.33 0.31 24.67
CA SER A 220 1.46 -0.45 25.57
C SER A 220 2.12 -1.73 26.12
N LEU A 221 3.02 -2.37 25.36
CA LEU A 221 3.83 -3.51 25.81
C LEU A 221 4.90 -3.12 26.83
N VAL A 222 5.56 -1.97 26.61
CA VAL A 222 6.56 -1.44 27.55
C VAL A 222 5.93 -1.12 28.91
N ARG A 223 4.67 -0.65 28.93
CA ARG A 223 3.91 -0.38 30.16
C ARG A 223 3.77 -1.59 31.09
N ILE A 224 3.65 -2.80 30.54
CA ILE A 224 3.52 -4.04 31.34
C ILE A 224 4.77 -4.29 32.20
N LYS A 225 5.96 -3.87 31.74
CA LYS A 225 7.20 -4.00 32.51
C LYS A 225 7.27 -3.05 33.72
N PHE A 226 6.52 -1.95 33.68
CA PHE A 226 6.46 -0.95 34.74
C PHE A 226 5.29 -1.15 35.71
N LEU A 227 4.49 -2.20 35.54
CA LEU A 227 3.46 -2.67 36.48
C LEU A 227 4.09 -3.38 37.71
N ASN A 228 5.24 -2.92 38.18
CA ASN A 228 5.87 -3.43 39.38
C ASN A 228 5.35 -2.64 40.59
N ILE A 229 4.50 -3.27 41.39
CA ILE A 229 4.02 -2.74 42.68
C ILE A 229 5.19 -2.88 43.67
N GLY A 230 6.21 -2.05 43.47
CA GLY A 230 7.34 -1.93 44.39
C GLY A 230 6.95 -1.18 45.66
N THR A 231 7.86 -1.15 46.63
CA THR A 231 7.67 -0.46 47.91
C THR A 231 7.54 1.07 47.77
N ASP A 232 8.01 1.65 46.66
CA ASP A 232 7.98 3.09 46.39
C ASP A 232 7.17 3.45 45.13
N ILE A 233 5.85 3.40 45.27
CA ILE A 233 4.92 3.66 44.15
C ILE A 233 5.03 5.10 43.63
N THR A 234 5.28 6.10 44.48
CA THR A 234 5.31 7.52 44.08
C THR A 234 6.52 7.84 43.21
N TRP A 235 7.65 7.15 43.42
CA TRP A 235 8.86 7.28 42.63
C TRP A 235 8.75 6.60 41.25
N HIS A 236 8.33 5.34 41.21
CA HIS A 236 8.28 4.55 39.97
C HIS A 236 7.10 4.93 39.07
N ASN A 237 6.00 5.45 39.64
CA ASN A 237 4.81 5.81 38.87
C ASN A 237 5.05 6.98 37.88
N VAL A 238 6.15 7.72 38.01
CA VAL A 238 6.53 8.78 37.05
C VAL A 238 6.68 8.24 35.63
N GLU A 239 7.31 7.07 35.49
CA GLU A 239 7.51 6.44 34.19
C GLU A 239 6.17 5.95 33.64
N SER A 240 5.38 5.24 34.45
CA SER A 240 4.04 4.76 34.08
C SER A 240 3.11 5.90 33.65
N ALA A 241 3.13 7.03 34.36
CA ALA A 241 2.34 8.21 34.01
C ALA A 241 2.82 8.86 32.71
N SER A 242 4.14 8.99 32.52
CA SER A 242 4.73 9.55 31.30
C SER A 242 4.41 8.70 30.06
N TRP A 243 4.48 7.37 30.19
CA TRP A 243 4.09 6.45 29.12
C TRP A 243 2.59 6.52 28.80
N SER A 244 1.74 6.69 29.80
CA SER A 244 0.28 6.80 29.61
C SER A 244 -0.09 8.05 28.79
N VAL A 245 0.48 9.21 29.12
CA VAL A 245 0.25 10.44 28.33
C VAL A 245 0.85 10.32 26.92
N SER A 246 2.03 9.69 26.81
CA SER A 246 2.67 9.45 25.50
C SER A 246 1.82 8.57 24.60
N GLU A 247 1.20 7.53 25.14
CA GLU A 247 0.26 6.65 24.43
C GLU A 247 -0.95 7.43 23.90
N LEU A 248 -1.59 8.25 24.74
CA LEU A 248 -2.71 9.10 24.33
C LEU A 248 -2.30 10.09 23.23
N CYS A 249 -1.15 10.74 23.37
CA CYS A 249 -0.63 11.70 22.38
C CYS A 249 -0.28 11.01 21.05
N CYS A 250 0.42 9.88 21.07
CA CYS A 250 0.75 9.13 19.85
C CYS A 250 -0.51 8.61 19.16
N GLY A 251 -1.49 8.09 19.92
CA GLY A 251 -2.75 7.62 19.40
C GLY A 251 -3.53 8.71 18.67
N ILE A 252 -3.66 9.91 19.27
CA ILE A 252 -4.41 11.00 18.65
C ILE A 252 -3.68 11.63 17.46
N ILE A 253 -2.35 11.76 17.53
CA ILE A 253 -1.53 12.21 16.39
C ILE A 253 -1.73 11.25 15.22
N CYS A 254 -1.63 9.94 15.47
CA CYS A 254 -1.83 8.89 14.47
C CYS A 254 -3.23 8.96 13.83
N ALA A 255 -4.28 9.19 14.61
CA ALA A 255 -5.63 9.36 14.08
C ALA A 255 -5.75 10.58 13.14
N CYS A 256 -5.00 11.65 13.41
CA CYS A 256 -5.10 12.91 12.67
C CYS A 256 -4.27 12.94 11.38
N VAL A 257 -3.09 12.29 11.34
CA VAL A 257 -2.17 12.31 10.18
C VAL A 257 -2.85 12.04 8.82
N PRO A 258 -3.73 11.03 8.63
CA PRO A 258 -4.36 10.77 7.34
C PRO A 258 -5.18 11.94 6.80
N THR A 259 -5.75 12.76 7.71
CA THR A 259 -6.63 13.88 7.35
C THR A 259 -5.87 15.13 6.92
N LEU A 260 -4.57 15.22 7.21
CA LEU A 260 -3.73 16.38 6.91
C LEU A 260 -3.20 16.42 5.47
N ARG A 261 -3.46 15.37 4.68
CA ARG A 261 -3.03 15.27 3.27
C ARG A 261 -3.30 16.53 2.41
N PRO A 262 -4.46 17.20 2.49
CA PRO A 262 -4.73 18.40 1.68
C PRO A 262 -3.76 19.56 1.97
N LEU A 263 -3.25 19.67 3.20
CA LEU A 263 -2.29 20.71 3.58
C LEU A 263 -0.90 20.44 2.98
N LEU A 264 -0.47 19.18 2.98
CA LEU A 264 0.82 18.77 2.43
C LEU A 264 0.87 18.85 0.90
N SER A 265 -0.28 18.66 0.24
CA SER A 265 -0.39 18.72 -1.22
C SER A 265 -0.59 20.15 -1.75
N GLY A 266 -0.83 21.13 -0.86
CA GLY A 266 -0.98 22.53 -1.22
C GLY A 266 0.31 23.20 -1.69
N HIS A 267 1.47 22.61 -1.42
CA HIS A 267 2.77 23.16 -1.82
C HIS A 267 3.16 22.83 -3.28
N ASP A 268 2.49 21.87 -3.92
CA ASP A 268 2.68 21.56 -5.35
C ASP A 268 1.81 22.45 -6.28
N ARG A 269 1.11 23.46 -5.74
CA ARG A 269 0.33 24.44 -6.54
C ARG A 269 1.14 25.67 -6.96
N GLY A 270 2.42 25.45 -7.24
CA GLY A 270 3.34 26.43 -7.80
C GLY A 270 3.81 26.11 -9.23
N SER A 271 3.09 25.30 -10.01
CA SER A 271 3.32 25.19 -11.46
C SER A 271 2.13 24.57 -12.18
N SER A 272 1.04 25.33 -12.28
CA SER A 272 -0.05 25.03 -13.23
C SER A 272 -0.76 26.31 -13.62
N HIS A 273 -0.01 27.27 -14.18
CA HIS A 273 -0.56 28.38 -14.93
C HIS A 273 -0.50 28.01 -16.42
N ASN A 274 -1.36 27.07 -16.86
CA ASN A 274 -1.61 26.85 -18.29
C ASN A 274 -2.85 25.97 -18.57
N GLN A 275 -3.96 26.20 -17.84
CA GLN A 275 -5.24 25.55 -18.15
C GLN A 275 -6.45 26.51 -18.17
N SER A 276 -6.23 27.80 -18.47
CA SER A 276 -7.30 28.75 -18.72
C SER A 276 -7.49 29.13 -20.21
N SER A 277 -6.67 28.61 -21.13
CA SER A 277 -6.72 29.01 -22.55
C SER A 277 -7.57 28.11 -23.45
N TYR A 278 -7.95 26.90 -23.04
CA TYR A 278 -8.73 25.98 -23.87
C TYR A 278 -10.24 26.00 -23.62
N ALA A 279 -10.71 26.46 -22.45
CA ALA A 279 -12.15 26.54 -22.15
C ALA A 279 -12.85 27.80 -22.70
N ARG A 280 -12.10 28.73 -23.33
CA ARG A 280 -12.68 29.98 -23.89
C ARG A 280 -12.92 29.92 -25.40
N HIS A 281 -12.40 28.92 -26.12
CA HIS A 281 -12.60 28.79 -27.56
C HIS A 281 -13.84 27.98 -27.98
N GLU A 282 -14.43 27.20 -27.07
CA GLU A 282 -15.60 26.36 -27.37
C GLU A 282 -16.94 27.09 -27.16
N ASN A 283 -16.98 28.10 -26.27
CA ASN A 283 -18.20 28.88 -26.00
C ASN A 283 -18.45 30.06 -26.95
N SER A 284 -17.53 30.37 -27.87
CA SER A 284 -17.75 31.42 -28.89
C SER A 284 -18.39 30.87 -30.18
N ARG A 285 -18.33 29.55 -30.41
CA ARG A 285 -18.89 28.92 -31.61
C ARG A 285 -20.39 28.57 -31.50
N ASN A 286 -20.93 28.42 -30.30
CA ASN A 286 -22.34 28.04 -30.10
C ASN A 286 -23.32 29.22 -29.99
N ASN A 287 -22.85 30.47 -29.93
CA ASN A 287 -23.72 31.66 -29.85
C ASN A 287 -23.89 32.41 -31.18
N ALA A 288 -23.23 31.97 -32.26
CA ALA A 288 -23.34 32.61 -33.58
C ALA A 288 -24.42 31.99 -34.49
N THR A 289 -25.04 30.86 -34.10
CA THR A 289 -26.05 30.13 -34.90
C THR A 289 -27.49 30.31 -34.41
N ALA A 290 -27.73 31.08 -33.35
CA ALA A 290 -29.07 31.25 -32.76
C ALA A 290 -29.71 32.65 -32.93
N ARG A 291 -29.18 33.50 -33.82
CA ARG A 291 -29.73 34.86 -34.04
C ARG A 291 -29.76 35.23 -35.51
N GLN A 292 -30.69 34.63 -36.26
CA GLN A 292 -31.26 35.24 -37.48
C GLN A 292 -32.56 34.50 -37.88
N THR A 293 -33.68 34.93 -37.31
CA THR A 293 -35.01 34.88 -37.95
C THR A 293 -35.76 36.15 -37.57
N GLY A 294 -36.28 36.85 -38.60
CA GLY A 294 -37.10 38.07 -38.50
C GLY A 294 -36.28 39.36 -38.28
N THR A 295 -36.41 40.44 -39.03
CA THR A 295 -37.51 40.93 -39.87
C THR A 295 -37.03 42.09 -40.75
N SER A 296 -37.41 42.03 -42.03
CA SER A 296 -37.91 43.07 -42.94
C SER A 296 -37.33 44.50 -43.06
N ARG A 297 -37.21 44.89 -44.36
CA ARG A 297 -37.32 46.23 -45.00
C ARG A 297 -36.08 47.15 -44.83
N SER A 298 -35.62 47.94 -45.82
CA SER A 298 -36.05 48.29 -47.19
C SER A 298 -34.95 49.17 -47.83
N HIS A 299 -35.04 49.36 -49.16
CA HIS A 299 -34.43 50.39 -50.03
C HIS A 299 -33.03 50.18 -50.65
N GLU A 300 -33.07 49.95 -51.99
CA GLU A 300 -32.49 50.74 -53.12
C GLU A 300 -31.24 51.61 -52.87
N MET A 301 -30.35 51.92 -53.83
CA MET A 301 -29.99 51.49 -55.20
C MET A 301 -28.77 52.38 -55.59
N HIS A 302 -28.01 51.99 -56.64
CA HIS A 302 -27.06 52.80 -57.43
C HIS A 302 -25.60 53.02 -56.94
N ASP A 303 -24.66 52.34 -57.63
CA ASP A 303 -23.72 52.90 -58.64
C ASP A 303 -22.26 52.38 -58.62
N LEU A 304 -21.76 52.19 -59.84
CA LEU A 304 -20.49 51.62 -60.36
C LEU A 304 -19.30 52.64 -60.33
N PRO A 305 -18.09 52.37 -60.93
CA PRO A 305 -17.12 51.28 -60.72
C PRO A 305 -15.63 51.77 -60.69
N ARG A 306 -14.68 50.82 -60.76
CA ARG A 306 -13.20 50.87 -61.04
C ARG A 306 -12.31 50.68 -59.78
N THR A 307 -11.21 49.92 -59.74
CA THR A 307 -10.39 49.15 -60.70
C THR A 307 -9.36 48.31 -59.92
N LEU A 308 -8.92 47.18 -60.50
CA LEU A 308 -7.56 46.57 -60.45
C LEU A 308 -6.92 46.22 -59.08
N HIS A 309 -6.77 44.92 -58.76
CA HIS A 309 -5.54 44.11 -58.96
C HIS A 309 -5.53 42.79 -58.16
N SER A 310 -5.05 41.74 -58.84
CA SER A 310 -4.35 40.52 -58.41
C SER A 310 -4.85 39.61 -57.26
N SER A 311 -5.00 38.35 -57.67
CA SER A 311 -4.59 37.09 -57.01
C SER A 311 -5.25 36.70 -55.69
N GLU A 312 -6.19 35.74 -55.76
CA GLU A 312 -6.25 34.62 -54.81
C GLU A 312 -7.22 33.50 -55.23
N SER A 313 -6.82 32.27 -54.92
CA SER A 313 -7.65 31.09 -54.57
C SER A 313 -8.86 30.70 -55.44
N TYR A 314 -8.71 29.60 -56.19
CA TYR A 314 -9.81 28.86 -56.80
C TYR A 314 -10.69 28.19 -55.73
N LYS A 315 -11.89 28.73 -55.52
CA LYS A 315 -13.06 28.03 -54.93
C LYS A 315 -13.89 27.41 -56.05
N VAL A 316 -14.06 26.08 -56.02
CA VAL A 316 -15.04 25.38 -56.87
C VAL A 316 -16.39 25.31 -56.14
N LYS A 317 -17.44 25.76 -56.86
CA LYS A 317 -18.85 25.76 -56.47
C LYS A 317 -19.38 24.34 -56.24
N ARG A 318 -20.07 24.13 -55.10
CA ARG A 318 -21.06 23.05 -54.94
C ARG A 318 -22.41 23.58 -55.40
N SER A 319 -22.97 22.99 -56.46
CA SER A 319 -24.41 22.98 -56.71
C SER A 319 -25.03 21.84 -55.90
N HIS A 320 -26.15 22.14 -55.25
CA HIS A 320 -26.97 21.17 -54.53
C HIS A 320 -27.65 20.23 -55.51
N HIS A 321 -27.36 18.93 -55.42
CA HIS A 321 -28.34 17.89 -55.70
C HIS A 321 -28.33 16.88 -54.55
N SER A 322 -29.50 16.75 -53.95
CA SER A 322 -29.86 15.84 -52.87
C SER A 322 -29.84 14.41 -53.37
N PHE A 323 -29.13 13.52 -52.66
CA PHE A 323 -29.40 12.09 -52.67
C PHE A 323 -28.94 11.47 -51.34
N HIS A 324 -29.84 10.70 -50.72
CA HIS A 324 -29.64 9.91 -49.51
C HIS A 324 -28.53 8.87 -49.70
N PRO A 325 -27.64 8.65 -48.70
CA PRO A 325 -26.84 7.43 -48.64
C PRO A 325 -27.23 6.55 -47.45
N GLN A 326 -27.55 5.30 -47.76
CA GLN A 326 -27.11 4.15 -46.97
C GLN A 326 -25.63 3.86 -47.33
N ASP A 327 -24.88 3.31 -46.36
CA ASP A 327 -23.53 2.71 -46.41
C ASP A 327 -22.27 3.63 -46.43
N PRO A 328 -21.11 3.13 -45.93
CA PRO A 328 -20.89 2.61 -44.57
C PRO A 328 -19.72 3.36 -43.91
N THR A 329 -19.76 3.52 -42.59
CA THR A 329 -18.64 4.08 -41.82
C THR A 329 -17.41 3.19 -41.96
N PHE A 330 -16.41 3.69 -42.69
CA PHE A 330 -15.06 3.13 -42.77
C PHE A 330 -14.39 3.30 -41.38
N ASN A 331 -14.65 2.36 -40.47
CA ASN A 331 -13.88 2.22 -39.25
C ASN A 331 -12.49 1.75 -39.64
N ILE A 332 -11.47 2.57 -39.40
CA ILE A 332 -10.09 2.09 -39.34
C ILE A 332 -10.02 1.28 -38.03
N GLU A 333 -10.34 -0.01 -38.12
CA GLU A 333 -9.92 -0.97 -37.10
C GLU A 333 -8.39 -0.90 -37.02
N ILE A 334 -7.88 -0.40 -35.90
CA ILE A 334 -6.50 -0.67 -35.52
C ILE A 334 -6.45 -2.18 -35.37
N MET A 335 -5.89 -2.89 -36.38
CA MET A 335 -5.77 -4.34 -36.36
C MET A 335 -4.99 -4.75 -35.12
N SER A 336 -5.71 -5.23 -34.10
CA SER A 336 -5.12 -5.84 -32.91
C SER A 336 -4.48 -7.16 -33.33
N PRO A 337 -3.25 -7.49 -32.89
CA PRO A 337 -2.68 -8.83 -33.11
C PRO A 337 -3.46 -9.94 -32.39
N TYR A 338 -4.39 -9.57 -31.51
CA TYR A 338 -5.08 -10.46 -30.59
C TYR A 338 -6.49 -10.78 -31.05
N HIS A 339 -6.76 -12.08 -31.19
CA HIS A 339 -8.12 -12.61 -31.16
C HIS A 339 -8.55 -12.81 -29.70
N PRO A 340 -9.83 -12.55 -29.35
CA PRO A 340 -10.34 -12.80 -28.01
C PRO A 340 -10.14 -14.26 -27.60
N LEU A 341 -9.69 -14.47 -26.36
CA LEU A 341 -9.68 -15.79 -25.74
C LEU A 341 -11.02 -16.02 -25.05
N THR A 342 -11.52 -17.26 -25.07
CA THR A 342 -12.77 -17.58 -24.35
C THR A 342 -12.52 -17.62 -22.84
N SER A 343 -13.43 -17.01 -22.07
CA SER A 343 -13.27 -16.75 -20.63
C SER A 343 -14.27 -17.50 -19.75
N ASP A 344 -14.71 -18.69 -20.16
CA ASP A 344 -15.62 -19.53 -19.38
C ASP A 344 -14.86 -20.44 -18.39
N GLU A 345 -15.53 -20.83 -17.30
CA GLU A 345 -14.99 -21.62 -16.17
C GLU A 345 -14.39 -23.00 -16.55
N LYS A 346 -14.43 -23.38 -17.84
CA LYS A 346 -13.85 -24.61 -18.39
C LYS A 346 -12.65 -24.40 -19.33
N HIS A 347 -12.15 -23.18 -19.53
CA HIS A 347 -11.17 -22.91 -20.60
C HIS A 347 -9.80 -22.46 -20.08
N SER A 348 -8.79 -23.31 -20.31
CA SER A 348 -7.36 -23.05 -20.08
C SER A 348 -6.68 -22.59 -21.38
N GLU A 349 -7.36 -21.75 -22.16
CA GLU A 349 -6.82 -21.21 -23.41
C GLU A 349 -5.71 -20.18 -23.14
N ILE A 350 -4.59 -20.37 -23.81
CA ILE A 350 -3.46 -19.43 -23.81
C ILE A 350 -3.02 -19.16 -25.24
N ARG A 351 -2.25 -18.09 -25.44
CA ARG A 351 -1.51 -17.87 -26.67
C ARG A 351 -0.06 -18.26 -26.48
N VAL A 352 0.54 -18.81 -27.52
CA VAL A 352 1.99 -18.98 -27.63
C VAL A 352 2.53 -18.17 -28.80
N CYS A 353 3.71 -17.62 -28.58
CA CYS A 353 4.48 -16.88 -29.54
C CYS A 353 5.34 -17.86 -30.36
N ILE A 354 5.04 -17.99 -31.65
CA ILE A 354 5.90 -18.66 -32.63
C ILE A 354 6.94 -17.64 -33.11
N LEU A 355 8.13 -17.70 -32.53
CA LEU A 355 9.29 -16.92 -32.95
C LEU A 355 9.82 -17.47 -34.28
N LEU A 356 9.82 -16.63 -35.32
CA LEU A 356 10.27 -17.03 -36.66
C LEU A 356 11.81 -17.11 -36.74
N PRO A 357 12.38 -18.03 -37.52
CA PRO A 357 13.83 -18.23 -37.60
C PRO A 357 14.57 -17.08 -38.29
N LYS A 358 15.90 -17.02 -38.13
CA LYS A 358 16.75 -16.02 -38.82
C LYS A 358 16.68 -16.11 -40.34
N SER A 359 16.44 -17.31 -40.90
CA SER A 359 16.22 -17.52 -42.33
C SER A 359 15.00 -16.76 -42.89
N HIS A 360 14.05 -16.36 -42.03
CA HIS A 360 12.87 -15.58 -42.40
C HIS A 360 13.16 -14.06 -42.48
N GLY A 361 14.36 -13.62 -42.10
CA GLY A 361 14.79 -12.23 -42.22
C GLY A 361 15.63 -11.73 -41.04
N THR A 362 16.24 -10.56 -41.23
CA THR A 362 17.11 -9.95 -40.21
C THR A 362 16.32 -9.50 -38.97
N MET A 363 15.10 -9.01 -39.16
CA MET A 363 14.24 -8.51 -38.09
C MET A 363 13.54 -9.63 -37.31
N VAL A 364 13.42 -9.46 -35.98
CA VAL A 364 12.67 -10.37 -35.13
C VAL A 364 11.18 -10.24 -35.45
N SER A 365 10.53 -11.36 -35.76
CA SER A 365 9.11 -11.43 -36.10
C SER A 365 8.47 -12.67 -35.48
N CYS A 366 7.22 -12.52 -35.05
CA CYS A 366 6.49 -13.56 -34.34
C CYS A 366 5.09 -13.79 -34.93
N LYS A 367 4.54 -14.97 -34.69
CA LYS A 367 3.11 -15.27 -34.89
C LYS A 367 2.49 -15.69 -33.57
N LEU A 368 1.21 -15.45 -33.37
CA LEU A 368 0.46 -15.97 -32.21
C LEU A 368 -0.39 -17.15 -32.65
N GLU A 369 -0.34 -18.21 -31.86
CA GLU A 369 -1.15 -19.42 -31.98
C GLU A 369 -1.89 -19.61 -30.66
N THR A 370 -3.21 -19.81 -30.71
CA THR A 370 -4.03 -20.11 -29.52
C THR A 370 -4.01 -21.61 -29.28
N LEU A 371 -3.87 -22.02 -28.02
CA LEU A 371 -3.92 -23.42 -27.59
C LEU A 371 -4.67 -23.56 -26.27
N ASN A 372 -5.28 -24.70 -26.04
CA ASN A 372 -5.87 -25.10 -24.77
C ASN A 372 -4.88 -25.97 -23.98
N LEU A 373 -4.43 -25.49 -22.81
CA LEU A 373 -3.43 -26.17 -21.98
C LEU A 373 -3.79 -27.61 -21.56
N LEU A 374 -5.08 -27.95 -21.49
CA LEU A 374 -5.54 -29.25 -21.00
C LEU A 374 -5.79 -30.24 -22.14
N GLU A 375 -6.21 -29.76 -23.31
CA GLU A 375 -6.61 -30.58 -24.44
C GLU A 375 -5.50 -30.71 -25.50
N ASP A 376 -4.77 -29.61 -25.75
CA ASP A 376 -3.74 -29.58 -26.78
C ASP A 376 -2.41 -30.12 -26.26
N LYS A 377 -1.90 -31.17 -26.91
CA LYS A 377 -0.56 -31.73 -26.65
C LYS A 377 0.51 -31.02 -27.47
N ILE A 378 0.61 -29.70 -27.35
CA ILE A 378 1.58 -28.88 -28.07
C ILE A 378 2.69 -28.45 -27.13
N ASP A 379 3.93 -28.86 -27.44
CA ASP A 379 5.11 -28.44 -26.67
C ASP A 379 5.44 -26.96 -26.91
N TYR A 380 5.69 -26.25 -25.82
CA TYR A 380 6.22 -24.88 -25.82
C TYR A 380 7.22 -24.71 -24.68
N GLU A 381 8.08 -23.71 -24.79
CA GLU A 381 8.96 -23.27 -23.69
C GLU A 381 8.40 -21.98 -23.09
N ALA A 382 8.55 -21.76 -21.78
CA ALA A 382 8.12 -20.53 -21.14
C ALA A 382 9.32 -19.62 -20.85
N MET A 383 9.17 -18.32 -21.08
CA MET A 383 10.23 -17.36 -20.78
C MET A 383 9.96 -16.66 -19.45
N SER A 384 11.02 -16.52 -18.67
CA SER A 384 11.06 -15.81 -17.40
C SER A 384 12.11 -14.70 -17.54
N TYR A 385 11.69 -13.43 -17.50
CA TYR A 385 12.59 -12.31 -17.79
C TYR A 385 12.16 -11.01 -17.10
N ALA A 386 13.10 -10.08 -16.89
CA ALA A 386 12.77 -8.74 -16.40
C ALA A 386 12.27 -7.85 -17.55
N TRP A 387 11.10 -7.23 -17.38
CA TRP A 387 10.55 -6.38 -18.43
C TRP A 387 11.46 -5.19 -18.77
N GLY A 388 12.12 -4.59 -17.78
CA GLY A 388 12.99 -3.41 -17.99
C GLY A 388 12.22 -2.09 -17.90
N SER A 389 12.82 -0.98 -18.38
CA SER A 389 12.19 0.34 -18.33
C SER A 389 11.03 0.46 -19.31
N SER A 390 9.93 1.08 -18.88
CA SER A 390 8.79 1.42 -19.76
C SER A 390 9.09 2.54 -20.76
N GLU A 391 10.23 3.22 -20.60
CA GLU A 391 10.70 4.29 -21.47
C GLU A 391 11.44 3.73 -22.70
N ASP A 392 11.95 2.50 -22.62
CA ASP A 392 12.73 1.83 -23.68
C ASP A 392 11.85 0.95 -24.57
N LYS A 393 10.81 1.54 -25.19
CA LYS A 393 9.89 0.81 -26.07
C LYS A 393 10.41 0.72 -27.50
N VAL A 394 10.32 -0.48 -28.06
CA VAL A 394 10.67 -0.82 -29.44
C VAL A 394 9.56 -1.63 -30.09
N THR A 395 9.42 -1.46 -31.41
CA THR A 395 8.39 -2.14 -32.19
C THR A 395 8.84 -3.52 -32.62
N LEU A 396 7.97 -4.52 -32.42
CA LEU A 396 8.11 -5.90 -32.86
C LEU A 396 6.96 -6.24 -33.84
N THR A 397 7.25 -7.03 -34.87
CA THR A 397 6.20 -7.49 -35.81
C THR A 397 5.55 -8.78 -35.28
N VAL A 398 4.25 -8.74 -35.01
CA VAL A 398 3.44 -9.88 -34.53
C VAL A 398 2.20 -10.04 -35.40
N ASN A 399 1.98 -11.22 -35.99
CA ASN A 399 0.84 -11.47 -36.90
C ASN A 399 0.72 -10.45 -38.05
N LYS A 400 1.85 -9.94 -38.57
CA LYS A 400 1.94 -8.85 -39.58
C LYS A 400 1.50 -7.45 -39.10
N THR A 401 1.21 -7.30 -37.81
CA THR A 401 0.93 -6.02 -37.14
C THR A 401 2.11 -5.61 -36.26
N THR A 402 2.09 -4.40 -35.70
CA THR A 402 3.15 -3.86 -34.84
C THR A 402 2.75 -3.90 -33.37
N LEU A 403 3.62 -4.44 -32.52
CA LEU A 403 3.46 -4.49 -31.06
C LEU A 403 4.62 -3.75 -30.38
N GLN A 404 4.31 -2.91 -29.39
CA GLN A 404 5.32 -2.21 -28.58
C GLN A 404 5.79 -3.09 -27.43
N VAL A 405 7.09 -3.41 -27.39
CA VAL A 405 7.74 -4.23 -26.35
C VAL A 405 8.98 -3.51 -25.81
N THR A 406 9.57 -4.00 -24.73
CA THR A 406 10.80 -3.40 -24.18
C THR A 406 12.04 -3.85 -24.96
N GLN A 407 13.09 -3.03 -24.93
CA GLN A 407 14.38 -3.37 -25.56
C GLN A 407 14.94 -4.71 -25.05
N ASN A 408 14.87 -4.97 -23.72
CA ASN A 408 15.33 -6.24 -23.15
C ASN A 408 14.60 -7.46 -23.72
N LEU A 409 13.29 -7.35 -24.00
CA LEU A 409 12.54 -8.43 -24.62
C LEU A 409 12.96 -8.66 -26.07
N LYS A 410 13.18 -7.58 -26.83
CA LYS A 410 13.67 -7.67 -28.21
C LYS A 410 15.04 -8.36 -28.27
N ASP A 411 15.93 -8.02 -27.34
CA ASP A 411 17.25 -8.65 -27.25
C ASP A 411 17.14 -10.13 -26.89
N ALA A 412 16.32 -10.48 -25.90
CA ALA A 412 16.05 -11.87 -25.54
C ALA A 412 15.58 -12.70 -26.75
N LEU A 413 14.59 -12.18 -27.49
CA LEU A 413 14.08 -12.85 -28.70
C LEU A 413 15.14 -12.99 -29.79
N ALA A 414 16.01 -11.99 -29.97
CA ALA A 414 17.10 -12.05 -30.94
C ALA A 414 18.09 -13.18 -30.61
N TYR A 415 18.43 -13.37 -29.33
CA TYR A 415 19.32 -14.45 -28.88
C TYR A 415 18.64 -15.83 -28.86
N LEU A 416 17.34 -15.90 -28.54
CA LEU A 416 16.58 -17.16 -28.50
C LEU A 416 16.18 -17.68 -29.89
N ARG A 417 16.28 -16.83 -30.93
CA ARG A 417 15.92 -17.17 -32.31
C ARG A 417 16.89 -18.18 -32.92
N HIS A 418 16.37 -19.33 -33.35
CA HIS A 418 17.14 -20.32 -34.11
C HIS A 418 17.37 -19.88 -35.57
N ASP A 419 18.39 -20.46 -36.20
CA ASP A 419 18.77 -20.07 -37.55
C ASP A 419 17.75 -20.51 -38.61
N SER A 420 17.19 -21.72 -38.48
CA SER A 420 16.38 -22.35 -39.53
C SER A 420 15.00 -22.86 -39.09
N LYS A 421 14.73 -22.99 -37.78
CA LYS A 421 13.45 -23.53 -37.27
C LYS A 421 12.70 -22.50 -36.41
N PRO A 422 11.36 -22.45 -36.49
CA PRO A 422 10.57 -21.64 -35.57
C PRO A 422 10.65 -22.19 -34.15
N ARG A 423 10.44 -21.33 -33.15
CA ARG A 423 10.48 -21.67 -31.72
C ARG A 423 9.19 -21.23 -31.05
N ARG A 424 8.53 -22.12 -30.31
CA ARG A 424 7.29 -21.81 -29.57
C ARG A 424 7.63 -21.37 -28.15
N LEU A 425 7.26 -20.14 -27.83
CA LEU A 425 7.55 -19.50 -26.54
C LEU A 425 6.26 -18.96 -25.93
N TRP A 426 6.03 -19.21 -24.66
CA TRP A 426 5.09 -18.42 -23.87
C TRP A 426 5.82 -17.23 -23.23
N ILE A 427 5.35 -16.02 -23.54
CA ILE A 427 5.96 -14.75 -23.11
C ILE A 427 4.82 -13.83 -22.71
N ASP A 428 4.68 -13.50 -21.43
CA ASP A 428 3.59 -12.70 -20.87
C ASP A 428 3.33 -11.39 -21.64
N ALA A 429 4.35 -10.60 -21.97
CA ALA A 429 4.19 -9.32 -22.67
C ALA A 429 3.68 -9.43 -24.12
N ILE A 430 3.74 -10.62 -24.73
CA ILE A 430 3.31 -10.87 -26.12
C ILE A 430 2.07 -11.77 -26.15
N CYS A 431 2.00 -12.76 -25.26
CA CYS A 431 0.96 -13.78 -25.23
C CYS A 431 -0.29 -13.31 -24.49
N ILE A 432 -0.20 -12.24 -23.70
CA ILE A 432 -1.33 -11.62 -23.01
C ILE A 432 -1.63 -10.26 -23.66
N ASN A 433 -2.90 -9.99 -23.92
CA ASN A 433 -3.38 -8.68 -24.36
C ASN A 433 -3.29 -7.68 -23.20
N GLN A 434 -2.13 -7.06 -23.03
CA GLN A 434 -1.82 -6.19 -21.89
C GLN A 434 -2.83 -5.04 -21.63
N PRO A 435 -3.42 -4.40 -22.66
CA PRO A 435 -4.51 -3.44 -22.48
C PRO A 435 -5.82 -4.02 -21.91
N ASN A 436 -6.09 -5.32 -22.08
CA ASN A 436 -7.29 -5.97 -21.59
C ASN A 436 -7.07 -6.52 -20.17
N VAL A 437 -7.59 -5.80 -19.18
CA VAL A 437 -7.43 -6.15 -17.76
C VAL A 437 -8.11 -7.48 -17.39
N ASP A 438 -9.25 -7.80 -17.99
CA ASP A 438 -9.98 -9.04 -17.70
C ASP A 438 -9.21 -10.26 -18.21
N GLU A 439 -8.62 -10.13 -19.41
CA GLU A 439 -7.73 -11.15 -19.96
C GLU A 439 -6.45 -11.26 -19.11
N GLN A 440 -5.83 -10.14 -18.74
CA GLN A 440 -4.63 -10.12 -17.91
C GLN A 440 -4.85 -10.86 -16.58
N ASN A 441 -5.94 -10.56 -15.88
CA ASN A 441 -6.27 -11.24 -14.62
C ASN A 441 -6.53 -12.73 -14.82
N SER A 442 -7.19 -13.11 -15.91
CA SER A 442 -7.49 -14.50 -16.23
C SER A 442 -6.22 -15.30 -16.57
N GLN A 443 -5.32 -14.74 -17.36
CA GLN A 443 -4.04 -15.37 -17.72
C GLN A 443 -3.08 -15.44 -16.53
N VAL A 444 -3.08 -14.44 -15.63
CA VAL A 444 -2.27 -14.49 -14.39
C VAL A 444 -2.65 -15.68 -13.51
N ARG A 445 -3.96 -15.99 -13.39
CA ARG A 445 -4.42 -17.18 -12.66
C ARG A 445 -3.94 -18.50 -13.27
N LEU A 446 -3.66 -18.51 -14.57
CA LEU A 446 -3.16 -19.69 -15.28
C LEU A 446 -1.62 -19.81 -15.25
N MET A 447 -0.87 -18.80 -14.79
CA MET A 447 0.60 -18.83 -14.83
C MET A 447 1.19 -20.07 -14.17
N GLY A 448 0.64 -20.51 -13.03
CA GLY A 448 1.10 -21.74 -12.36
C GLY A 448 1.06 -22.95 -13.31
N CYS A 449 -0.10 -23.18 -13.94
CA CYS A 449 -0.27 -24.24 -14.94
C CYS A 449 0.67 -24.04 -16.13
N ILE A 450 0.75 -22.82 -16.67
CA ILE A 450 1.58 -22.49 -17.85
C ILE A 450 3.06 -22.83 -17.62
N TYR A 451 3.64 -22.44 -16.49
CA TYR A 451 5.05 -22.72 -16.19
C TYR A 451 5.28 -24.20 -15.88
N SER A 452 4.33 -24.87 -15.22
CA SER A 452 4.43 -26.31 -14.91
C SER A 452 4.27 -27.22 -16.13
N SER A 453 3.49 -26.80 -17.12
CA SER A 453 3.23 -27.55 -18.36
C SER A 453 4.29 -27.32 -19.43
N ALA A 454 5.09 -26.25 -19.33
CA ALA A 454 6.13 -25.94 -20.30
C ALA A 454 7.21 -27.05 -20.37
N LEU A 455 7.72 -27.30 -21.58
CA LEU A 455 8.82 -28.23 -21.81
C LEU A 455 10.08 -27.81 -21.02
N CYS A 456 10.36 -26.51 -21.01
CA CYS A 456 11.33 -25.91 -20.12
C CYS A 456 11.01 -24.44 -19.85
N VAL A 457 11.56 -23.92 -18.75
CA VAL A 457 11.50 -22.50 -18.40
C VAL A 457 12.87 -21.88 -18.61
N ILE A 458 12.92 -20.80 -19.39
CA ILE A 458 14.14 -20.09 -19.75
C ILE A 458 14.19 -18.79 -18.97
N SER A 459 15.13 -18.70 -18.03
CA SER A 459 15.42 -17.48 -17.27
C SER A 459 16.41 -16.62 -18.04
N TRP A 460 15.97 -15.47 -18.53
CA TRP A 460 16.78 -14.52 -19.29
C TRP A 460 17.38 -13.44 -18.39
N LEU A 461 18.72 -13.35 -18.38
CA LEU A 461 19.46 -12.40 -17.56
C LEU A 461 19.81 -11.08 -18.27
N GLY A 462 19.82 -11.07 -19.60
CA GLY A 462 20.21 -9.91 -20.40
C GLY A 462 21.31 -10.20 -21.44
N PRO A 463 21.64 -9.21 -22.28
CA PRO A 463 22.84 -9.24 -23.13
C PRO A 463 24.12 -9.26 -22.27
N LYS A 464 25.20 -9.83 -22.81
CA LYS A 464 26.48 -10.03 -22.09
C LYS A 464 27.29 -8.72 -22.08
N ASP A 465 27.05 -7.86 -21.09
CA ASP A 465 27.69 -6.53 -21.00
C ASP A 465 28.59 -6.33 -19.72
N ASP A 466 29.37 -7.35 -19.32
CA ASP A 466 30.44 -7.30 -18.26
C ASP A 466 29.96 -7.20 -16.77
N PRO A 467 30.79 -7.31 -15.70
CA PRO A 467 31.69 -8.36 -15.24
C PRO A 467 30.96 -9.33 -14.27
N ILE A 468 29.83 -9.92 -14.70
CA ILE A 468 29.04 -10.82 -13.85
C ILE A 468 29.62 -12.22 -13.96
N ASP A 469 30.10 -12.77 -12.84
CA ASP A 469 30.48 -14.19 -12.77
C ASP A 469 29.23 -15.07 -12.92
N TYR A 470 29.01 -15.53 -14.15
CA TYR A 470 27.88 -16.39 -14.52
C TYR A 470 27.87 -17.71 -13.75
N VAL A 471 29.05 -18.22 -13.36
CA VAL A 471 29.17 -19.43 -12.55
C VAL A 471 28.70 -19.14 -11.13
N GLU A 472 29.06 -18.00 -10.56
CA GLU A 472 28.59 -17.59 -9.22
C GLU A 472 27.08 -17.35 -9.19
N GLN A 473 26.52 -16.67 -10.21
CA GLN A 473 25.07 -16.49 -10.34
C GLN A 473 24.33 -17.83 -10.47
N MET A 474 24.90 -18.77 -11.22
CA MET A 474 24.33 -20.12 -11.36
C MET A 474 24.40 -20.92 -10.06
N LYS A 475 25.51 -20.84 -9.31
CA LYS A 475 25.63 -21.48 -7.99
C LYS A 475 24.56 -20.95 -7.03
N LYS A 476 24.39 -19.63 -6.95
CA LYS A 476 23.39 -18.98 -6.11
C LYS A 476 21.96 -19.35 -6.52
N ALA A 477 21.68 -19.39 -7.83
CA ALA A 477 20.38 -19.80 -8.35
C ALA A 477 20.08 -21.29 -8.08
N ARG A 478 21.07 -22.17 -8.20
CA ARG A 478 20.91 -23.60 -7.88
C ARG A 478 20.63 -23.81 -6.40
N SER A 479 21.42 -23.19 -5.50
CA SER A 479 21.18 -23.27 -4.06
C SER A 479 19.80 -22.73 -3.67
N LEU A 480 19.34 -21.67 -4.36
CA LEU A 480 17.98 -21.15 -4.22
C LEU A 480 16.93 -22.19 -4.64
N ILE A 481 17.10 -22.84 -5.78
CA ILE A 481 16.17 -23.85 -6.29
C ILE A 481 16.15 -25.08 -5.40
N GLU A 482 17.29 -25.56 -4.94
CA GLU A 482 17.40 -26.69 -4.01
C GLU A 482 16.74 -26.36 -2.65
N LEU A 483 16.93 -25.13 -2.15
CA LEU A 483 16.26 -24.67 -0.93
C LEU A 483 14.75 -24.57 -1.13
N VAL A 484 14.28 -23.97 -2.24
CA VAL A 484 12.85 -23.81 -2.52
C VAL A 484 12.19 -25.16 -2.76
N ARG A 485 12.86 -26.09 -3.46
CA ARG A 485 12.34 -27.45 -3.70
C ARG A 485 12.38 -28.32 -2.45
N SER A 486 13.34 -28.13 -1.55
CA SER A 486 13.33 -28.83 -0.25
C SER A 486 12.21 -28.29 0.64
N CYS A 487 12.00 -26.96 0.66
CA CYS A 487 10.87 -26.36 1.35
C CYS A 487 9.51 -26.71 0.72
N SER A 488 9.42 -26.92 -0.60
CA SER A 488 8.15 -27.24 -1.27
C SER A 488 7.62 -28.65 -0.98
N THR A 489 8.39 -29.50 -0.29
CA THR A 489 7.89 -30.77 0.27
C THR A 489 7.09 -30.58 1.56
N ASP A 490 7.13 -29.38 2.15
CA ASP A 490 6.32 -28.98 3.28
C ASP A 490 4.92 -28.53 2.78
N GLU A 491 3.85 -29.15 3.28
CA GLU A 491 2.46 -28.93 2.82
C GLU A 491 2.07 -27.45 2.84
N LEU A 492 2.59 -26.69 3.79
CA LEU A 492 2.29 -25.27 3.98
C LEU A 492 2.98 -24.40 2.91
N PHE A 493 4.18 -24.77 2.49
CA PHE A 493 4.95 -24.09 1.45
C PHE A 493 4.45 -24.43 0.04
N ALA A 494 3.99 -25.66 -0.16
CA ALA A 494 3.32 -26.11 -1.40
C ALA A 494 1.99 -25.38 -1.65
N LEU A 495 1.20 -25.14 -0.59
CA LEU A 495 -0.03 -24.34 -0.64
C LEU A 495 0.24 -22.87 -1.00
N LEU A 496 1.36 -22.32 -0.54
CA LEU A 496 1.77 -20.94 -0.85
C LEU A 496 2.16 -20.77 -2.33
N LEU A 497 2.98 -21.67 -2.89
CA LEU A 497 3.45 -21.60 -4.28
C LEU A 497 2.33 -21.79 -5.33
N ASN A 498 1.27 -22.51 -4.97
CA ASN A 498 0.12 -22.78 -5.82
C ASN A 498 -1.04 -21.77 -5.62
N SER A 499 -0.90 -20.80 -4.71
CA SER A 499 -1.91 -19.77 -4.49
C SER A 499 -1.93 -18.75 -5.65
N PRO A 500 -3.09 -18.46 -6.26
CA PRO A 500 -3.20 -17.56 -7.40
C PRO A 500 -3.14 -16.06 -7.04
N SER A 501 -3.03 -15.69 -5.76
CA SER A 501 -2.98 -14.28 -5.34
C SER A 501 -1.54 -13.72 -5.41
N LYS A 502 -1.32 -12.76 -6.32
CA LYS A 502 -0.06 -12.01 -6.43
C LYS A 502 0.43 -11.36 -5.14
N GLU A 503 -0.50 -11.02 -4.26
CA GLU A 503 -0.27 -10.13 -3.12
C GLU A 503 0.19 -10.88 -1.86
N ASP A 504 -0.23 -12.13 -1.67
CA ASP A 504 0.18 -12.94 -0.51
C ASP A 504 1.60 -13.51 -0.71
N LEU A 505 1.95 -13.81 -1.97
CA LEU A 505 3.30 -14.21 -2.35
C LEU A 505 4.30 -13.06 -2.15
N GLU A 506 4.01 -11.82 -2.54
CA GLU A 506 4.97 -10.70 -2.43
C GLU A 506 5.33 -10.31 -0.99
N GLU A 507 4.41 -10.43 -0.03
CA GLU A 507 4.66 -10.04 1.37
C GLU A 507 5.45 -11.13 2.13
N ILE A 508 5.10 -12.41 1.94
CA ILE A 508 5.83 -13.54 2.53
C ILE A 508 7.20 -13.71 1.85
N PHE A 509 7.28 -13.48 0.53
CA PHE A 509 8.55 -13.45 -0.16
C PHE A 509 9.39 -12.22 0.19
N GLU A 510 8.86 -11.06 0.59
CA GLU A 510 9.72 -9.95 1.07
C GLU A 510 10.42 -10.32 2.41
N ASP A 511 9.73 -11.03 3.30
CA ASP A 511 10.32 -11.51 4.57
C ASP A 511 11.23 -12.74 4.37
N GLY A 512 10.85 -13.69 3.50
CA GLY A 512 11.67 -14.84 3.11
C GLY A 512 12.84 -14.49 2.19
N LEU A 513 12.68 -13.49 1.32
CA LEU A 513 13.78 -12.91 0.54
C LEU A 513 14.80 -12.27 1.47
N TYR A 514 14.46 -11.78 2.65
CA TYR A 514 15.46 -11.22 3.56
C TYR A 514 16.47 -12.29 4.00
N SER A 515 15.99 -13.50 4.31
CA SER A 515 16.82 -14.69 4.58
C SER A 515 17.63 -15.13 3.35
N LEU A 516 17.02 -15.02 2.17
CA LEU A 516 17.63 -15.35 0.88
C LEU A 516 18.63 -14.27 0.37
N GLN A 517 18.42 -13.02 0.79
CA GLN A 517 19.23 -11.85 0.46
C GLN A 517 20.55 -11.86 1.21
N LEU A 518 20.60 -12.49 2.39
CA LEU A 518 21.82 -12.75 3.16
C LEU A 518 22.76 -13.76 2.47
N VAL A 519 22.24 -14.72 1.70
CA VAL A 519 23.03 -15.73 0.99
C VAL A 519 23.64 -15.21 -0.32
N ILE A 520 23.00 -14.22 -0.97
CA ILE A 520 23.31 -13.81 -2.35
C ILE A 520 24.09 -12.47 -2.44
N GLY A 521 24.30 -11.76 -1.32
CA GLY A 521 25.13 -10.54 -1.25
C GLY A 521 24.42 -9.25 -1.67
N GLU A 522 25.02 -8.09 -1.39
CA GLU A 522 24.36 -6.76 -1.44
C GLU A 522 23.64 -6.40 -2.75
N ARG A 523 22.52 -5.65 -2.62
CA ARG A 523 21.51 -5.35 -3.64
C ARG A 523 22.03 -4.58 -4.87
N LYS A 524 23.18 -3.89 -4.77
CA LYS A 524 23.68 -2.94 -5.77
C LYS A 524 24.26 -3.59 -7.04
N TYR A 525 24.72 -4.85 -6.96
CA TYR A 525 25.45 -5.54 -8.05
C TYR A 525 24.67 -6.68 -8.74
N ARG A 526 23.36 -6.83 -8.47
CA ARG A 526 22.57 -7.94 -9.02
C ARG A 526 21.95 -7.65 -10.40
N PRO A 527 21.91 -8.63 -11.32
CA PRO A 527 21.05 -8.58 -12.51
C PRO A 527 19.60 -8.22 -12.17
N PRO A 528 18.90 -7.40 -12.98
CA PRO A 528 17.49 -7.03 -12.75
C PRO A 528 16.54 -8.22 -12.60
N TYR A 529 16.84 -9.34 -13.27
CA TYR A 529 16.07 -10.58 -13.20
C TYR A 529 15.87 -11.09 -11.76
N TRP A 530 16.94 -11.17 -10.97
CA TRP A 530 16.91 -11.68 -9.59
C TRP A 530 16.25 -10.75 -8.57
N ARG A 531 15.80 -9.56 -9.00
CA ARG A 531 15.02 -8.64 -8.16
C ARG A 531 13.51 -8.90 -8.27
N ARG A 532 13.08 -9.86 -9.10
CA ARG A 532 11.66 -10.20 -9.33
C ARG A 532 11.20 -11.30 -8.38
N THR A 533 10.15 -11.05 -7.61
CA THR A 533 9.48 -12.05 -6.78
C THR A 533 8.97 -13.24 -7.60
N TRP A 534 8.36 -12.97 -8.75
CA TRP A 534 7.78 -13.98 -9.66
C TRP A 534 8.79 -14.99 -10.20
N SER A 535 10.08 -14.64 -10.26
CA SER A 535 11.12 -15.57 -10.73
C SER A 535 11.18 -16.85 -9.90
N ILE A 536 10.80 -16.81 -8.61
CA ILE A 536 10.87 -17.99 -7.75
C ILE A 536 9.79 -19.01 -8.12
N GLN A 537 8.55 -18.58 -8.33
CA GLN A 537 7.47 -19.45 -8.77
C GLN A 537 7.77 -20.03 -10.17
N GLU A 538 8.19 -19.17 -11.10
CA GLU A 538 8.50 -19.52 -12.50
C GLU A 538 9.59 -20.60 -12.56
N VAL A 539 10.62 -20.49 -11.73
CA VAL A 539 11.74 -21.44 -11.67
C VAL A 539 11.35 -22.72 -10.91
N ASN A 540 10.61 -22.61 -9.79
CA ASN A 540 10.23 -23.76 -9.00
C ASN A 540 9.26 -24.70 -9.73
N LEU A 541 8.32 -24.13 -10.50
CA LEU A 541 7.36 -24.91 -11.29
C LEU A 541 7.98 -25.52 -12.56
N ALA A 542 9.19 -25.13 -12.94
CA ALA A 542 9.83 -25.60 -14.16
C ALA A 542 10.17 -27.10 -14.07
N ARG A 543 9.66 -27.89 -15.04
CA ARG A 543 10.07 -29.30 -15.24
C ARG A 543 11.54 -29.42 -15.62
N VAL A 544 11.98 -28.54 -16.51
CA VAL A 544 13.37 -28.38 -16.92
C VAL A 544 13.68 -26.89 -16.88
N TRP A 545 14.77 -26.51 -16.23
CA TRP A 545 15.17 -25.11 -16.12
C TRP A 545 16.46 -24.82 -16.89
N LYS A 546 16.47 -23.67 -17.58
CA LYS A 546 17.63 -23.15 -18.32
C LYS A 546 17.88 -21.70 -17.92
N LEU A 547 19.14 -21.35 -17.67
CA LEU A 547 19.57 -19.97 -17.54
C LEU A 547 20.23 -19.51 -18.84
N GLN A 548 19.76 -18.37 -19.37
CA GLN A 548 20.26 -17.79 -20.61
C GLN A 548 20.78 -16.36 -20.36
N SER A 549 21.98 -16.09 -20.85
CA SER A 549 22.56 -14.74 -20.90
C SER A 549 23.32 -14.53 -22.21
N GLY A 550 22.88 -13.60 -23.04
CA GLY A 550 23.39 -13.48 -24.41
C GLY A 550 23.33 -14.82 -25.16
N ALA A 551 24.44 -15.24 -25.75
CA ALA A 551 24.57 -16.53 -26.45
C ALA A 551 24.80 -17.73 -25.50
N LEU A 552 25.11 -17.49 -24.22
CA LEU A 552 25.39 -18.54 -23.25
C LEU A 552 24.09 -19.13 -22.70
N CYS A 553 23.96 -20.46 -22.80
CA CYS A 553 22.85 -21.22 -22.23
C CYS A 553 23.41 -22.31 -21.32
N VAL A 554 22.91 -22.39 -20.09
CA VAL A 554 23.27 -23.46 -19.15
C VAL A 554 21.97 -24.12 -18.68
N SER A 555 21.87 -25.43 -18.88
CA SER A 555 20.78 -26.25 -18.36
C SER A 555 21.11 -26.77 -16.96
N GLU A 556 20.08 -27.03 -16.16
CA GLU A 556 20.20 -27.57 -14.80
C GLU A 556 21.11 -28.81 -14.71
N GLY A 557 20.98 -29.78 -15.65
CA GLY A 557 21.78 -31.01 -15.66
C GLY A 557 23.26 -30.82 -16.04
N ASN A 558 23.60 -29.77 -16.79
CA ASN A 558 24.97 -29.55 -17.27
C ASN A 558 25.86 -28.84 -16.23
N ILE A 559 25.28 -28.29 -15.17
CA ILE A 559 26.03 -27.57 -14.12
C ILE A 559 26.99 -28.52 -13.38
N ALA A 560 26.59 -29.76 -13.12
CA ALA A 560 27.43 -30.75 -12.46
C ALA A 560 28.70 -31.05 -13.29
N ALA A 561 28.55 -31.21 -14.61
CA ALA A 561 29.66 -31.45 -15.53
C ALA A 561 30.60 -30.23 -15.68
N VAL A 562 30.07 -29.01 -15.63
CA VAL A 562 30.88 -27.77 -15.64
C VAL A 562 31.70 -27.62 -14.35
N MET A 563 31.28 -28.21 -13.23
CA MET A 563 32.02 -28.19 -11.95
C MET A 563 33.13 -29.25 -11.86
N GLU A 564 33.14 -30.28 -12.71
CA GLU A 564 34.25 -31.25 -12.76
C GLU A 564 35.41 -30.77 -13.65
N ILE A 565 35.16 -29.77 -14.50
CA ILE A 565 36.12 -29.24 -15.49
C ILE A 565 36.83 -27.97 -14.96
N LEU A 566 36.30 -27.34 -13.91
CA LEU A 566 36.85 -26.16 -13.22
C LEU A 566 37.37 -26.56 -11.84
#